data_AF-A0A2K3LU50-F1
#
_entry.id   AF-A0A2K3LU50-F1
#
_cell.length_a   1.000
_cell.length_b   1.000
_cell.length_c   1.000
_cell.angle_alpha   90.00
_cell.angle_beta   90.00
_cell.angle_gamma   90.00
#
_symmetry.space_group_name_H-M   'P 1'
#
loop_
_entity.id
_entity.type
_entity.pdbx_description
1 polymer ?
#
loop_
_entity_poly.entity_id
_entity_poly.type
_entity_poly.pdbx_seq_one_letter_code
_entity_poly.pdbx_strand_id
1 'polypeptide(L)'
;MHFHDCFVRRCRPETLECASFKGCDASILLNSTNKQAEKDAPPNLTVRGFDFIDRIKSLVEAECPGVVSCADIIALTARDSIAAT
;
A
#
# COMPACT_ATOMS: atom_id res chain seq x y z
N MET A 1 -6.44 -3.62 -2.38
CA MET A 1 -5.13 -3.14 -1.90
C MET A 1 -4.81 -1.76 -2.45
N HIS A 2 -4.65 -1.56 -3.77
CA HIS A 2 -4.37 -0.25 -4.36
C HIS A 2 -5.30 0.88 -3.89
N PHE A 3 -6.62 0.64 -3.87
CA PHE A 3 -7.58 1.60 -3.32
C PHE A 3 -7.27 1.99 -1.87
N HIS A 4 -6.91 1.03 -1.01
CA HIS A 4 -6.64 1.30 0.40
C HIS A 4 -5.29 2.01 0.62
N ASP A 5 -4.37 1.93 -0.33
CA ASP A 5 -3.10 2.67 -0.31
C ASP A 5 -3.32 4.14 -0.70
N CYS A 6 -4.08 4.37 -1.78
CA CYS A 6 -4.34 5.72 -2.28
C CYS A 6 -5.41 6.49 -1.50
N PHE A 7 -6.24 5.80 -0.72
CA PHE A 7 -7.39 6.37 -0.03
C PHE A 7 -7.23 6.30 1.49
N VAL A 8 -6.14 6.90 2.00
CA VAL A 8 -5.87 6.99 3.44
C VAL A 8 -6.14 8.41 3.93
N ARG A 9 -7.12 8.55 4.83
CA ARG A 9 -7.36 9.81 5.57
C ARG A 9 -6.38 9.90 6.72
N ARG A 10 -5.44 10.84 6.67
CA ARG A 10 -4.71 11.28 7.86
C ARG A 10 -5.26 12.64 8.29
N CYS A 11 -5.78 12.72 9.50
CA CYS A 11 -6.14 13.99 10.11
C CYS A 11 -4.95 14.46 10.96
N ARG A 12 -4.44 15.66 10.69
CA ARG A 12 -3.44 16.29 11.55
C ARG A 12 -4.16 16.73 12.84
N PRO A 13 -3.73 16.29 14.04
CA PRO A 13 -4.44 16.57 15.28
C PRO A 13 -4.50 18.07 15.64
N GLU A 14 -3.58 18.87 15.10
CA GLU A 14 -3.46 20.31 15.40
C GLU A 14 -4.34 21.22 14.52
N THR A 15 -4.73 20.80 13.30
CA THR A 15 -5.40 21.71 12.35
C THR A 15 -6.82 21.31 11.97
N LEU A 16 -7.32 20.13 12.40
CA LEU A 16 -8.59 19.54 11.94
C LEU A 16 -8.74 19.49 10.39
N GLU A 17 -7.70 19.81 9.64
CA GLU A 17 -7.62 19.57 8.21
C GLU A 17 -7.34 18.08 8.02
N CYS A 18 -8.42 17.32 7.91
CA CYS A 18 -8.39 16.00 7.32
C CYS A 18 -8.19 16.17 5.81
N ALA A 19 -6.97 16.50 5.39
CA ALA A 19 -6.60 16.43 3.98
C ALA A 19 -6.62 14.95 3.58
N SER A 20 -7.50 14.61 2.64
CA SER A 20 -7.50 13.31 1.98
C SER A 20 -6.30 13.23 1.04
N PHE A 21 -5.08 13.22 1.55
CA PHE A 21 -3.90 13.04 0.71
C PHE A 21 -2.73 12.40 1.45
N LYS A 22 -2.89 11.13 1.81
CA LYS A 22 -1.79 10.20 1.57
C LYS A 22 -2.02 9.60 0.19
N GLY A 23 -1.12 9.92 -0.74
CA GLY A 23 -1.15 9.37 -2.09
C GLY A 23 -0.79 7.89 -2.09
N CYS A 24 -0.75 7.28 -3.28
CA CYS A 24 -0.33 5.90 -3.46
C CYS A 24 1.19 5.77 -3.18
N ASP A 25 1.58 5.64 -1.92
CA ASP A 25 2.97 5.64 -1.44
C ASP A 25 3.42 4.29 -0.87
N ALA A 26 2.60 3.24 -1.04
CA ALA A 26 2.79 1.90 -0.47
C ALA A 26 2.86 1.86 1.06
N SER A 27 2.39 2.88 1.77
CA SER A 27 2.44 2.90 3.24
C SER A 27 1.52 1.88 3.91
N ILE A 28 0.55 1.31 3.17
CA ILE A 28 -0.23 0.16 3.63
C ILE A 28 0.59 -1.13 3.80
N LEU A 29 1.74 -1.25 3.14
CA LEU A 29 2.59 -2.44 3.25
C LEU A 29 3.46 -2.43 4.52
N LEU A 30 3.56 -1.30 5.22
CA LEU A 30 4.41 -1.18 6.40
C LEU A 30 3.80 -1.92 7.59
N ASN A 31 4.62 -2.72 8.28
CA ASN A 31 4.26 -3.36 9.55
C ASN A 31 4.59 -2.43 10.72
N SER A 32 3.78 -2.44 11.79
CA SER A 32 4.06 -1.67 13.02
C SER A 32 4.30 -2.57 14.22
N THR A 33 5.21 -2.14 15.09
CA THR A 33 5.41 -2.75 16.42
C THR A 33 4.37 -2.28 17.44
N ASN A 34 3.76 -1.10 17.22
CA ASN A 34 2.88 -0.42 18.18
C ASN A 34 1.45 -0.22 17.63
N LYS A 35 1.01 -1.01 16.64
CA LYS A 35 -0.31 -0.89 15.98
C LYS A 35 -0.61 0.50 15.40
N GLN A 36 0.44 1.22 14.99
CA GLN A 36 0.33 2.54 14.36
C GLN A 36 0.40 2.49 12.83
N ALA A 37 0.64 1.30 12.24
CA ALA A 37 0.65 1.15 10.80
C ALA A 37 -0.76 1.23 10.23
N GLU A 38 -0.85 1.68 8.99
CA GLU A 38 -2.10 1.72 8.26
C GLU A 38 -2.67 0.32 8.05
N LYS A 39 -1.82 -0.69 7.95
CA LYS A 39 -2.20 -2.10 7.93
C LYS A 39 -3.04 -2.53 9.14
N ASP A 40 -2.79 -1.95 10.31
CA ASP A 40 -3.49 -2.25 11.56
C ASP A 40 -4.77 -1.42 11.75
N ALA A 41 -5.04 -0.47 10.86
CA ALA A 41 -6.23 0.36 10.95
C ALA A 41 -7.50 -0.50 10.76
N PRO A 42 -8.58 -0.26 11.53
CA PRO A 42 -9.83 -1.01 11.41
C PRO A 42 -10.35 -1.22 9.98
N PRO A 43 -10.34 -0.21 9.06
CA PRO A 43 -10.79 -0.42 7.69
C PRO A 43 -9.86 -1.29 6.83
N ASN A 44 -8.60 -1.50 7.25
CA ASN A 44 -7.59 -2.23 6.49
C ASN A 44 -7.40 -3.68 6.94
N LEU A 45 -8.04 -4.09 8.04
CA LEU A 45 -7.98 -5.46 8.57
C LEU A 45 -8.53 -6.53 7.59
N THR A 46 -9.35 -6.12 6.63
CA THR A 46 -9.92 -7.00 5.60
C THR A 46 -9.07 -7.09 4.34
N VAL A 47 -8.01 -6.28 4.22
CA VAL A 47 -7.13 -6.28 3.05
C VAL A 47 -6.31 -7.57 3.04
N ARG A 48 -6.25 -8.21 1.87
CA ARG A 48 -5.55 -9.49 1.65
C ARG A 48 -4.54 -9.34 0.52
N GLY A 49 -3.63 -10.31 0.42
CA GLY A 49 -2.66 -10.40 -0.67
C GLY A 49 -1.32 -9.70 -0.42
N PHE A 50 -0.95 -9.44 0.85
CA PHE A 50 0.36 -8.87 1.19
C PHE A 50 1.51 -9.79 0.74
N ASP A 51 1.42 -11.09 1.04
CA ASP A 51 2.43 -12.08 0.66
C ASP A 51 2.64 -12.18 -0.86
N PHE A 52 1.58 -11.90 -1.64
CA PHE A 52 1.65 -11.90 -3.10
C PHE A 52 2.48 -10.71 -3.62
N ILE A 53 2.28 -9.52 -3.04
CA ILE A 53 3.09 -8.35 -3.37
C ILE A 53 4.54 -8.53 -2.94
N ASP A 54 4.79 -9.12 -1.77
CA ASP A 54 6.16 -9.42 -1.30
C ASP A 54 6.89 -10.38 -2.24
N ARG A 55 6.18 -11.37 -2.78
CA ARG A 55 6.73 -12.28 -3.79
C ARG A 55 7.05 -11.56 -5.09
N ILE A 56 6.16 -10.70 -5.58
CA ILE A 56 6.42 -9.89 -6.78
C ILE A 56 7.64 -9.00 -6.56
N LYS A 57 7.70 -8.29 -5.42
CA LYS A 57 8.82 -7.42 -5.09
C LYS A 57 10.14 -8.20 -5.08
N SER A 58 10.15 -9.40 -4.50
CA SER A 58 11.33 -10.26 -4.46
C SER A 58 11.82 -10.67 -5.86
N LEU A 59 10.90 -10.97 -6.78
CA LEU A 59 11.24 -11.29 -8.17
C LEU A 59 11.74 -10.06 -8.93
N VAL A 60 11.11 -8.91 -8.74
CA VAL A 60 11.50 -7.66 -9.39
C VAL A 60 12.85 -7.15 -8.89
N GLU A 61 13.14 -7.27 -7.60
CA GLU A 61 14.44 -6.91 -7.03
C GLU A 61 15.57 -7.86 -7.46
N ALA A 62 15.26 -9.12 -7.76
CA ALA A 62 16.23 -10.06 -8.30
C ALA A 62 16.69 -9.69 -9.73
N GLU A 63 15.81 -9.07 -10.52
CA GLU A 63 16.10 -8.62 -11.89
C GLU A 63 16.66 -7.18 -11.90
N CYS A 64 16.01 -6.27 -11.19
CA CYS A 64 16.27 -4.82 -11.21
C CYS A 64 16.29 -4.25 -9.78
N PRO A 65 17.40 -4.40 -9.04
CA PRO A 65 17.48 -4.02 -7.64
C PRO A 65 17.34 -2.50 -7.45
N GLY A 66 16.43 -2.09 -6.57
CA GLY A 66 16.21 -0.67 -6.19
C GLY A 66 15.59 0.21 -7.28
N VAL A 67 15.13 -0.36 -8.39
CA VAL A 67 14.57 0.42 -9.53
C VAL A 67 13.07 0.64 -9.40
N VAL A 68 12.32 -0.43 -9.11
CA VAL A 68 10.86 -0.39 -9.13
C VAL A 68 10.32 -0.13 -7.73
N SER A 69 9.50 0.92 -7.57
CA SER A 69 8.91 1.25 -6.29
C SER A 69 7.80 0.26 -5.89
N CYS A 70 7.58 0.07 -4.59
CA CYS A 70 6.48 -0.77 -4.11
C CYS A 70 5.10 -0.20 -4.48
N ALA A 71 4.99 1.13 -4.59
CA ALA A 71 3.77 1.80 -5.02
C ALA A 71 3.42 1.45 -6.47
N ASP A 72 4.42 1.45 -7.36
CA ASP A 72 4.24 1.06 -8.76
C ASP A 72 3.86 -0.41 -8.89
N ILE A 73 4.45 -1.30 -8.09
CA ILE A 73 4.08 -2.73 -8.07
C ILE A 73 2.61 -2.89 -7.70
N ILE A 74 2.12 -2.17 -6.67
CA ILE A 74 0.70 -2.23 -6.29
C ILE A 74 -0.20 -1.71 -7.44
N ALA A 75 0.18 -0.61 -8.09
CA ALA A 75 -0.58 -0.02 -9.18
C ALA A 75 -0.66 -0.96 -10.41
N LEU A 76 0.49 -1.52 -10.82
CA LEU A 76 0.58 -2.47 -11.93
C LEU A 76 -0.17 -3.77 -11.63
N THR A 77 -0.01 -4.30 -10.42
CA THR A 77 -0.73 -5.51 -9.99
C THR A 77 -2.24 -5.29 -10.02
N ALA A 78 -2.72 -4.12 -9.60
CA ALA A 78 -4.15 -3.81 -9.65
C ALA A 78 -4.68 -3.71 -11.09
N ARG A 79 -3.95 -3.05 -11.99
CA ARG A 79 -4.26 -3.00 -13.42
C ARG A 79 -4.34 -4.40 -14.01
N ASP A 80 -3.32 -5.22 -13.79
CA ASP A 80 -3.20 -6.54 -14.40
C ASP A 80 -4.22 -7.52 -13.81
N SER A 81 -4.59 -7.37 -12.53
CA SER A 81 -5.66 -8.15 -11.90
C SER A 81 -7.02 -7.91 -12.54
N ILE A 82 -7.32 -6.67 -12.96
CA ILE A 82 -8.56 -6.33 -13.66
C ILE A 82 -8.54 -6.86 -15.10
N ALA A 83 -7.38 -6.85 -15.74
CA ALA A 83 -7.24 -7.39 -17.10
C ALA A 83 -7.31 -8.93 -17.15
N ALA A 84 -6.98 -9.60 -16.04
CA ALA A 84 -6.99 -11.06 -15.93
C ALA A 84 -8.36 -11.67 -15.55
N THR A 85 -9.37 -10.82 -15.30
CA THR A 85 -10.78 -11.22 -15.09
C THR A 85 -11.60 -11.06 -16.36
#